data_AF-A0AAW2URT3-F1
#
_entry.id   AF-A0AAW2URT3-F1
#
_cell.length_a   1.000
_cell.length_b   1.000
_cell.length_c   1.000
_cell.angle_alpha   90.00
_cell.angle_beta   90.00
_cell.angle_gamma   90.00
#
_symmetry.space_group_name_H-M   'P 1'
#
loop_
_entity.id
_entity.type
_entity.pdbx_description
1 polymer ?
#
loop_
_entity_poly.entity_id
_entity_poly.type
_entity_poly.pdbx_seq_one_letter_code
_entity_poly.pdbx_strand_id
1 'polypeptide(L)'
;MAPISNVGPRSCSFSSKLEVDYVLFTDPPEITTQTTDTSTAIVTTSQTDSSRREDELKAKYEKDNRTVRGHLLNYMTNTLFDLFVNHKSARTIWNTLESRYGGDDAGRKKYVVGKWLQFQIVDGKSIMDQVHEYENIVADVLNEDMKMCEILQANVLLEKFPPSWNDYRNHLKHKKRDLTLQELISHMRTEEANR
;
A
#
# COMPACT_ATOMS: atom_id res chain seq x y z
N MET A 1 -23.65 -14.22 0.19
CA MET A 1 -23.22 -13.10 -0.69
C MET A 1 -23.12 -11.86 0.18
N ALA A 2 -21.92 -11.49 0.59
CA ALA A 2 -21.65 -10.24 1.31
C ALA A 2 -21.10 -9.23 0.30
N PRO A 3 -21.52 -7.95 0.32
CA PRO A 3 -21.08 -6.97 -0.64
C PRO A 3 -19.67 -6.47 -0.32
N ILE A 4 -18.99 -6.17 -1.42
CA ILE A 4 -17.63 -5.67 -1.59
C ILE A 4 -17.35 -4.54 -0.59
N SER A 5 -16.37 -4.78 0.29
CA SER A 5 -15.76 -3.75 1.13
C SER A 5 -15.12 -2.70 0.22
N ASN A 6 -15.62 -1.47 0.33
CA ASN A 6 -15.07 -0.26 -0.26
C ASN A 6 -13.55 -0.22 -0.02
N VAL A 7 -12.77 -0.33 -1.11
CA VAL A 7 -11.33 -0.09 -1.09
C VAL A 7 -11.17 1.42 -0.94
N GLY A 8 -10.90 1.87 0.30
CA GLY A 8 -10.56 3.26 0.57
C GLY A 8 -9.26 3.64 -0.17
N PRO A 9 -9.10 4.92 -0.55
CA PRO A 9 -7.88 5.38 -1.21
C PRO A 9 -6.67 5.11 -0.29
N ARG A 10 -5.63 4.52 -0.87
CA ARG A 10 -4.35 4.22 -0.20
C ARG A 10 -3.90 5.45 0.59
N SER A 11 -3.98 5.40 1.91
CA SER A 11 -3.52 6.52 2.73
C SER A 11 -2.01 6.61 2.62
N CYS A 12 -1.51 7.75 2.14
CA CYS A 12 -0.10 8.05 2.28
C CYS A 12 0.19 8.28 3.76
N SER A 13 1.10 7.48 4.33
CA SER A 13 1.58 7.63 5.72
C SER A 13 2.11 9.05 6.04
N PHE A 14 2.40 9.82 5.00
CA PHE A 14 2.79 11.24 5.04
C PHE A 14 1.64 12.20 5.37
N SER A 15 0.43 11.92 4.88
CA SER A 15 -0.69 12.87 4.90
C SER A 15 -1.60 12.69 6.14
N SER A 16 -1.64 11.48 6.69
CA SER A 16 -2.50 11.10 7.84
C SER A 16 -2.31 11.93 9.12
N LYS A 17 -1.23 12.70 9.25
CA LYS A 17 -0.98 13.60 10.40
C LYS A 17 -1.68 14.96 10.31
N LEU A 18 -2.20 15.34 9.14
CA LEU A 18 -2.70 16.71 8.90
C LEU A 18 -4.19 16.79 8.52
N GLU A 19 -4.94 15.68 8.46
CA GLU A 19 -6.36 15.64 8.04
C GLU A 19 -6.67 16.39 6.71
N VAL A 20 -5.67 16.49 5.81
CA VAL A 20 -5.77 17.21 4.52
C VAL A 20 -5.60 16.28 3.31
N ASP A 21 -5.59 14.96 3.53
CA ASP A 21 -5.43 13.92 2.50
C ASP A 21 -6.41 14.10 1.34
N TYR A 22 -7.62 14.60 1.65
CA TYR A 22 -8.65 14.86 0.67
C TYR A 22 -8.17 15.78 -0.47
N VAL A 23 -7.27 16.73 -0.23
CA VAL A 23 -6.69 17.62 -1.25
C VAL A 23 -6.02 16.84 -2.39
N LEU A 24 -5.41 15.69 -2.08
CA LEU A 24 -4.73 14.84 -3.08
C LEU A 24 -5.70 13.94 -3.84
N PHE A 25 -6.87 13.65 -3.27
CA PHE A 25 -7.78 12.63 -3.78
C PHE A 25 -9.13 13.16 -4.29
N THR A 26 -9.51 14.39 -3.96
CA THR A 26 -10.78 15.02 -4.39
C THR A 26 -10.55 16.08 -5.48
N ASP A 27 -11.54 16.25 -6.36
CA ASP A 27 -11.56 17.36 -7.33
C ASP A 27 -11.71 18.71 -6.61
N PRO A 28 -11.04 19.78 -7.09
CA PRO A 28 -11.28 21.13 -6.59
C PRO A 28 -12.77 21.49 -6.72
N PRO A 29 -13.39 22.18 -5.75
CA PRO A 29 -14.78 22.61 -5.84
C PRO A 29 -15.01 23.48 -7.09
N GLU A 30 -15.99 23.10 -7.92
CA GLU A 30 -16.18 23.58 -9.29
C GLU A 30 -16.27 25.12 -9.43
N ILE A 31 -15.65 25.61 -10.51
CA ILE A 31 -15.75 26.97 -11.04
C ILE A 31 -16.89 26.99 -12.05
N THR A 32 -18.05 27.53 -11.67
CA THR A 32 -19.14 27.80 -12.62
C THR A 32 -18.86 29.13 -13.33
N THR A 33 -18.17 29.11 -14.47
CA THR A 33 -18.24 30.23 -15.43
C THR A 33 -19.49 30.08 -16.28
N GLN A 34 -20.59 30.73 -15.86
CA GLN A 34 -21.75 30.94 -16.71
C GLN A 34 -21.43 32.03 -17.73
N THR A 35 -21.20 31.62 -18.97
CA THR A 35 -21.35 32.50 -20.15
C THR A 35 -22.82 32.89 -20.23
N THR A 36 -23.08 34.18 -20.14
CA THR A 36 -24.38 34.84 -20.20
C THR A 36 -24.95 34.70 -21.60
N ASP A 37 -26.24 34.36 -21.72
CA ASP A 37 -27.10 35.03 -22.68
C ASP A 37 -28.59 34.93 -22.29
N THR A 38 -29.19 36.12 -22.22
CA THR A 38 -30.61 36.46 -22.35
C THR A 38 -31.55 36.30 -21.12
N SER A 39 -31.67 37.43 -20.41
CA SER A 39 -32.87 38.08 -19.82
C SER A 39 -34.10 37.25 -19.43
N THR A 40 -34.51 37.31 -18.15
CA THR A 40 -35.53 38.26 -17.61
C THR A 40 -35.82 37.93 -16.14
N ALA A 41 -36.04 38.97 -15.32
CA ALA A 41 -36.01 39.00 -13.86
C ALA A 41 -37.13 38.25 -13.11
N ILE A 42 -36.85 37.85 -11.86
CA ILE A 42 -37.49 38.29 -10.57
C ILE A 42 -37.21 37.25 -9.45
N VAL A 43 -37.07 37.76 -8.21
CA VAL A 43 -36.92 37.11 -6.88
C VAL A 43 -35.50 37.05 -6.30
N THR A 44 -35.12 38.20 -5.73
CA THR A 44 -34.10 38.35 -4.68
C THR A 44 -34.70 37.92 -3.34
N THR A 45 -34.19 36.84 -2.71
CA THR A 45 -33.92 36.72 -1.24
C THR A 45 -33.46 35.33 -0.73
N SER A 46 -32.98 34.42 -1.59
CA SER A 46 -32.45 33.11 -1.13
C SER A 46 -31.14 32.65 -1.80
N GLN A 47 -30.42 33.54 -2.49
CA GLN A 47 -29.19 33.21 -3.25
C GLN A 47 -27.88 33.59 -2.53
N THR A 48 -27.94 34.36 -1.45
CA THR A 48 -26.75 34.96 -0.80
C THR A 48 -26.04 34.03 0.19
N ASP A 49 -26.75 33.03 0.71
CA ASP A 49 -26.26 32.16 1.80
C ASP A 49 -25.65 30.84 1.29
N SER A 50 -25.94 30.47 0.04
CA SER A 50 -25.31 29.34 -0.66
C SER A 50 -23.96 29.75 -1.27
N SER A 51 -23.89 30.93 -1.91
CA SER A 51 -22.65 31.45 -2.49
C SER A 51 -21.56 31.68 -1.44
N ARG A 52 -21.93 32.22 -0.28
CA ARG A 52 -20.99 32.48 0.82
C ARG A 52 -20.36 31.20 1.37
N ARG A 53 -21.14 30.12 1.50
CA ARG A 53 -20.64 28.81 1.94
C ARG A 53 -19.75 28.14 0.88
N GLU A 54 -20.08 28.29 -0.39
CA GLU A 54 -19.23 27.81 -1.49
C GLU A 54 -17.88 28.55 -1.53
N ASP A 55 -17.87 29.86 -1.30
CA ASP A 55 -16.65 30.67 -1.24
C ASP A 55 -15.77 30.30 -0.03
N GLU A 56 -16.38 30.02 1.12
CA GLU A 56 -15.67 29.55 2.33
C GLU A 56 -15.03 28.16 2.10
N LEU A 57 -15.73 27.25 1.43
CA LEU A 57 -15.20 25.93 1.08
C LEU A 57 -14.05 26.02 0.07
N LYS A 58 -14.16 26.90 -0.93
CA LYS A 58 -13.09 27.20 -1.89
C LYS A 58 -11.87 27.78 -1.21
N ALA A 59 -12.05 28.75 -0.32
CA ALA A 59 -10.97 29.37 0.44
C ALA A 59 -10.26 28.36 1.35
N LYS A 60 -11.02 27.46 2.00
CA LYS A 60 -10.47 26.37 2.81
C LYS A 60 -9.67 25.40 1.95
N TYR A 61 -10.22 24.92 0.82
CA TYR A 61 -9.52 24.02 -0.09
C TYR A 61 -8.21 24.64 -0.58
N GLU A 62 -8.22 25.92 -0.96
CA GLU A 62 -7.04 26.58 -1.47
C GLU A 62 -5.95 26.78 -0.39
N LYS A 63 -6.35 27.02 0.87
CA LYS A 63 -5.42 27.05 2.00
C LYS A 63 -4.78 25.68 2.24
N ASP A 64 -5.58 24.63 2.23
CA ASP A 64 -5.11 23.26 2.47
C ASP A 64 -4.25 22.78 1.30
N ASN A 65 -4.62 23.11 0.06
CA ASN A 65 -3.82 22.87 -1.16
C ASN A 65 -2.44 23.53 -1.09
N ARG A 66 -2.35 24.80 -0.67
CA ARG A 66 -1.05 25.46 -0.46
C ARG A 66 -0.20 24.77 0.60
N THR A 67 -0.83 24.31 1.69
CA THR A 67 -0.15 23.63 2.79
C THR A 67 0.43 22.29 2.33
N VAL A 68 -0.39 21.43 1.72
CA VAL A 68 0.04 20.13 1.20
C VAL A 68 1.10 20.29 0.11
N ARG A 69 0.92 21.23 -0.81
CA ARG A 69 1.91 21.54 -1.84
C ARG A 69 3.25 21.98 -1.23
N GLY A 70 3.22 22.89 -0.27
CA GLY A 70 4.43 23.37 0.41
C GLY A 70 5.18 22.23 1.07
N HIS A 71 4.46 21.33 1.75
CA HIS A 71 5.03 20.12 2.31
C HIS A 71 5.64 19.22 1.24
N LEU A 72 4.89 18.86 0.19
CA LEU A 72 5.40 18.02 -0.90
C LEU A 72 6.72 18.58 -1.45
N LEU A 73 6.75 19.88 -1.79
CA LEU A 73 7.94 20.53 -2.33
C LEU A 73 9.12 20.53 -1.37
N ASN A 74 8.89 20.70 -0.06
CA ASN A 74 9.96 20.73 0.94
C ASN A 74 10.71 19.39 1.10
N TYR A 75 10.06 18.27 0.79
CA TYR A 75 10.70 16.94 0.83
C TYR A 75 11.35 16.53 -0.49
N MET A 76 11.31 17.39 -1.52
CA MET A 76 11.93 17.12 -2.81
C MET A 76 13.40 17.58 -2.84
N THR A 77 14.21 16.93 -3.68
CA THR A 77 15.54 17.44 -4.04
C THR A 77 15.41 18.71 -4.88
N ASN A 78 16.43 19.58 -4.90
CA ASN A 78 16.41 20.85 -5.64
C ASN A 78 15.98 20.69 -7.11
N THR A 79 16.48 19.65 -7.79
CA THR A 79 16.11 19.37 -9.18
C THR A 79 14.61 19.07 -9.36
N LEU A 80 14.02 18.32 -8.41
CA LEU A 80 12.62 17.96 -8.45
C LEU A 80 11.73 19.12 -7.98
N PHE A 81 12.21 19.91 -7.02
CA PHE A 81 11.59 21.16 -6.60
C PHE A 81 11.44 22.13 -7.77
N ASP A 82 12.51 22.39 -8.54
CA ASP A 82 12.50 23.32 -9.67
C ASP A 82 11.49 22.90 -10.76
N LEU A 83 11.30 21.60 -10.95
CA LEU A 83 10.30 21.06 -11.87
C LEU A 83 8.86 21.30 -11.39
N PHE A 84 8.61 21.25 -10.08
CA PHE A 84 7.26 21.29 -9.52
C PHE A 84 6.86 22.62 -8.87
N VAL A 85 7.80 23.53 -8.64
CA VAL A 85 7.54 24.82 -7.96
C VAL A 85 6.49 25.66 -8.66
N ASN A 86 6.34 25.57 -9.98
CA ASN A 86 5.35 26.35 -10.73
C ASN A 86 3.94 25.70 -10.76
N HIS A 87 3.80 24.45 -10.32
CA HIS A 87 2.50 23.79 -10.26
C HIS A 87 1.68 24.31 -9.08
N LYS A 88 0.45 24.78 -9.33
CA LYS A 88 -0.42 25.34 -8.28
C LYS A 88 -1.20 24.28 -7.49
N SER A 89 -1.40 23.10 -8.07
CA SER A 89 -2.17 22.01 -7.46
C SER A 89 -1.24 20.98 -6.84
N ALA A 90 -1.39 20.74 -5.54
CA ALA A 90 -0.73 19.65 -4.83
C ALA A 90 -1.08 18.29 -5.46
N ARG A 91 -2.32 18.12 -5.91
CA ARG A 91 -2.81 16.91 -6.58
C ARG A 91 -2.11 16.66 -7.91
N THR A 92 -1.91 17.69 -8.74
CA THR A 92 -1.16 17.52 -9.99
C THR A 92 0.29 17.09 -9.74
N ILE A 93 0.95 17.69 -8.73
CA ILE A 93 2.31 17.31 -8.33
C ILE A 93 2.32 15.85 -7.89
N TRP A 94 1.41 15.47 -6.98
CA TRP A 94 1.27 14.12 -6.46
C TRP A 94 1.04 13.08 -7.57
N ASN A 95 0.04 13.29 -8.43
CA ASN A 95 -0.29 12.37 -9.52
C ASN A 95 0.88 12.21 -10.51
N THR A 96 1.64 13.29 -10.77
CA THR A 96 2.81 13.22 -11.66
C THR A 96 3.92 12.40 -11.03
N LEU A 97 4.18 12.58 -9.74
CA LEU A 97 5.16 11.78 -8.99
C LEU A 97 4.74 10.31 -8.94
N GLU A 98 3.48 10.03 -8.64
CA GLU A 98 2.94 8.67 -8.62
C GLU A 98 3.01 8.02 -10.01
N SER A 99 2.71 8.76 -11.09
CA SER A 99 2.82 8.23 -12.45
C SER A 99 4.27 7.95 -12.86
N ARG A 100 5.22 8.82 -12.50
CA ARG A 100 6.63 8.73 -12.91
C ARG A 100 7.45 7.76 -12.06
N TYR A 101 7.16 7.69 -10.77
CA TYR A 101 7.96 6.99 -9.77
C TYR A 101 7.15 5.97 -8.95
N GLY A 102 5.82 6.01 -9.00
CA GLY A 102 4.96 4.97 -8.42
C GLY A 102 4.96 3.66 -9.22
N GLY A 103 5.71 3.60 -10.33
CA GLY A 103 5.95 2.38 -11.12
C GLY A 103 6.72 1.28 -10.38
N ASP A 104 7.16 1.50 -9.15
CA ASP A 104 7.85 0.52 -8.30
C ASP A 104 6.94 -0.63 -7.79
N ASP A 105 5.69 -0.73 -8.26
CA ASP A 105 4.82 -1.91 -8.08
C ASP A 105 4.92 -2.91 -9.25
N ALA A 106 5.37 -2.50 -10.45
CA ALA A 106 5.36 -3.38 -11.63
C ALA A 106 6.31 -4.59 -11.52
N GLY A 107 7.37 -4.45 -10.71
CA GLY A 107 8.39 -5.47 -10.48
C GLY A 107 8.44 -6.01 -9.06
N ARG A 108 7.97 -5.28 -8.05
CA ARG A 108 8.15 -5.66 -6.64
C ARG A 108 7.41 -6.93 -6.27
N LYS A 109 6.15 -7.07 -6.69
CA LYS A 109 5.40 -8.33 -6.59
C LYS A 109 6.17 -9.51 -7.19
N LYS A 110 6.72 -9.34 -8.39
CA LYS A 110 7.52 -10.39 -9.06
C LYS A 110 8.80 -10.68 -8.29
N TYR A 111 9.45 -9.66 -7.74
CA TYR A 111 10.67 -9.79 -6.96
C TYR A 111 10.45 -10.55 -5.66
N VAL A 112 9.45 -10.17 -4.85
CA VAL A 112 9.17 -10.85 -3.57
C VAL A 112 8.72 -12.30 -3.79
N VAL A 113 7.93 -12.58 -4.85
CA VAL A 113 7.59 -13.95 -5.25
C VAL A 113 8.85 -14.72 -5.69
N GLY A 114 9.73 -14.10 -6.47
CA GLY A 114 11.00 -14.70 -6.87
C GLY A 114 11.88 -15.06 -5.66
N LYS A 115 12.01 -14.14 -4.71
CA LYS A 115 12.73 -14.34 -3.45
C LYS A 115 12.14 -15.49 -2.63
N TRP A 116 10.81 -15.57 -2.53
CA TRP A 116 10.12 -16.65 -1.84
C TRP A 116 10.36 -18.03 -2.50
N LEU A 117 10.26 -18.10 -3.83
CA LEU A 117 10.50 -19.33 -4.57
C LEU A 117 11.98 -19.77 -4.55
N GLN A 118 12.92 -18.83 -4.49
CA GLN A 118 14.36 -19.10 -4.45
C GLN A 118 14.90 -19.40 -3.05
N PHE A 119 14.17 -19.04 -1.99
CA PHE A 119 14.55 -19.35 -0.62
C PHE A 119 14.81 -20.85 -0.44
N GLN A 120 15.88 -21.20 0.26
CA GLN A 120 16.25 -22.57 0.61
C GLN A 120 16.88 -22.57 2.00
N ILE A 121 16.55 -23.58 2.80
CA ILE A 121 17.20 -23.80 4.09
C ILE A 121 18.51 -24.51 3.80
N VAL A 122 19.60 -23.99 4.35
CA VAL A 122 20.95 -24.56 4.21
C VAL A 122 21.37 -25.28 5.47
N ASP A 123 22.15 -26.35 5.27
CA ASP A 123 22.83 -27.05 6.36
C ASP A 123 23.86 -26.14 7.04
N GLY A 124 24.07 -26.34 8.34
CA GLY A 124 25.10 -25.64 9.13
C GLY A 124 24.68 -24.29 9.72
N LYS A 125 23.42 -23.87 9.52
CA LYS A 125 22.80 -22.74 10.23
C LYS A 125 21.63 -23.21 11.07
N SER A 126 21.27 -22.44 12.10
CA SER A 126 20.03 -22.62 12.87
C SER A 126 18.84 -22.66 11.91
N ILE A 127 18.00 -23.68 12.05
CA ILE A 127 16.74 -23.83 11.31
C ILE A 127 15.79 -22.71 11.71
N MET A 128 15.69 -22.41 13.01
CA MET A 128 14.81 -21.33 13.48
C MET A 128 15.20 -19.95 12.94
N ASP A 129 16.50 -19.65 12.82
CA ASP A 129 16.95 -18.37 12.23
C ASP A 129 16.49 -18.26 10.77
N GLN A 130 16.60 -19.35 10.02
CA GLN A 130 16.18 -19.42 8.62
C GLN A 130 14.65 -19.43 8.48
N VAL A 131 13.91 -20.00 9.43
CA VAL A 131 12.45 -19.88 9.48
C VAL A 131 12.02 -18.43 9.66
N HIS A 132 12.71 -17.65 10.49
CA HIS A 132 12.41 -16.22 10.63
C HIS A 132 12.69 -15.45 9.33
N GLU A 133 13.75 -15.78 8.59
CA GLU A 133 13.96 -15.24 7.24
C GLU A 133 12.81 -15.59 6.29
N TYR A 134 12.30 -16.83 6.36
CA TYR A 134 11.14 -17.26 5.58
C TYR A 134 9.86 -16.50 5.95
N GLU A 135 9.56 -16.34 7.24
CA GLU A 135 8.40 -15.58 7.73
C GLU A 135 8.45 -14.11 7.25
N ASN A 136 9.64 -13.50 7.24
CA ASN A 136 9.82 -12.15 6.71
C ASN A 136 9.50 -12.07 5.21
N ILE A 137 9.93 -13.07 4.42
CA ILE A 137 9.61 -13.12 2.98
C ILE A 137 8.11 -13.30 2.75
N VAL A 138 7.45 -14.16 3.54
CA VAL A 138 5.99 -14.32 3.48
C VAL A 138 5.29 -13.00 3.84
N ALA A 139 5.76 -12.29 4.86
CA ALA A 139 5.23 -10.98 5.22
C ALA A 139 5.40 -9.97 4.08
N ASP A 140 6.56 -9.92 3.41
CA ASP A 140 6.80 -9.09 2.23
C ASP A 140 5.77 -9.38 1.11
N VAL A 141 5.46 -10.67 0.87
CA VAL A 141 4.46 -11.07 -0.12
C VAL A 141 3.05 -10.60 0.26
N LEU A 142 2.68 -10.74 1.54
CA LEU A 142 1.36 -10.29 2.03
C LEU A 142 1.22 -8.76 2.01
N ASN A 143 2.32 -8.02 2.25
CA ASN A 143 2.36 -6.56 2.19
C ASN A 143 2.15 -6.02 0.77
N GLU A 144 2.42 -6.83 -0.26
CA GLU A 144 2.17 -6.50 -1.68
C GLU A 144 0.74 -6.86 -2.12
N ASP A 145 -0.21 -6.93 -1.17
CA ASP A 145 -1.62 -7.27 -1.37
C ASP A 145 -1.87 -8.67 -1.98
N MET A 146 -0.86 -9.55 -2.01
CA MET A 146 -0.99 -10.91 -2.55
C MET A 146 -1.53 -11.86 -1.48
N LYS A 147 -2.80 -12.25 -1.60
CA LYS A 147 -3.41 -13.24 -0.71
C LYS A 147 -2.81 -14.62 -0.96
N MET A 148 -2.35 -15.26 0.12
CA MET A 148 -1.78 -16.60 0.07
C MET A 148 -2.34 -17.45 1.20
N CYS A 149 -2.72 -18.70 0.91
CA CYS A 149 -3.20 -19.60 1.94
C CYS A 149 -2.05 -20.13 2.81
N GLU A 150 -2.32 -20.25 4.11
CA GLU A 150 -1.32 -20.69 5.10
C GLU A 150 -0.81 -22.11 4.82
N ILE A 151 -1.68 -22.99 4.32
CA ILE A 151 -1.33 -24.37 3.92
C ILE A 151 -0.28 -24.37 2.79
N LEU A 152 -0.37 -23.44 1.83
CA LEU A 152 0.63 -23.32 0.77
C LEU A 152 1.97 -22.82 1.34
N GLN A 153 1.93 -21.86 2.27
CA GLN A 153 3.15 -21.38 2.95
C GLN A 153 3.85 -22.53 3.70
N ALA A 154 3.09 -23.36 4.40
CA ALA A 154 3.63 -24.54 5.10
C ALA A 154 4.22 -25.57 4.13
N ASN A 155 3.49 -25.91 3.05
CA ASN A 155 3.97 -26.87 2.06
C ASN A 155 5.22 -26.38 1.33
N VAL A 156 5.31 -25.09 0.99
CA VAL A 156 6.53 -24.54 0.39
C VAL A 156 7.70 -24.65 1.36
N LEU A 157 7.53 -24.27 2.63
CA LEU A 157 8.58 -24.41 3.65
C LEU A 157 9.01 -25.88 3.83
N LEU A 158 8.06 -26.81 3.80
CA LEU A 158 8.32 -28.26 3.82
C LEU A 158 9.14 -28.73 2.63
N GLU A 159 9.01 -28.10 1.47
CA GLU A 159 9.87 -28.38 0.31
C GLU A 159 11.27 -27.74 0.43
N LYS A 160 11.48 -26.79 1.35
CA LYS A 160 12.75 -26.07 1.54
C LYS A 160 13.72 -26.72 2.51
N PHE A 161 13.35 -27.82 3.19
CA PHE A 161 14.25 -28.50 4.12
C PHE A 161 15.56 -28.92 3.45
N PRO A 162 16.69 -28.82 4.17
CA PRO A 162 17.98 -29.24 3.66
C PRO A 162 18.07 -30.78 3.62
N PRO A 163 19.04 -31.34 2.87
CA PRO A 163 19.25 -32.78 2.79
C PRO A 163 19.39 -33.49 4.14
N SER A 164 20.00 -32.86 5.15
CA SER A 164 20.15 -33.47 6.49
C SER A 164 18.82 -33.66 7.24
N TRP A 165 17.73 -33.06 6.77
CA TRP A 165 16.37 -33.15 7.33
C TRP A 165 15.42 -34.00 6.48
N ASN A 166 15.94 -34.73 5.47
CA ASN A 166 15.09 -35.39 4.48
C ASN A 166 14.19 -36.49 5.08
N ASP A 167 14.68 -37.26 6.05
CA ASP A 167 13.88 -38.30 6.72
C ASP A 167 12.68 -37.69 7.48
N TYR A 168 12.92 -36.59 8.19
CA TYR A 168 11.90 -35.83 8.89
C TYR A 168 10.87 -35.22 7.92
N ARG A 169 11.36 -34.60 6.83
CA ARG A 169 10.51 -34.08 5.75
C ARG A 169 9.61 -35.18 5.16
N ASN A 170 10.17 -36.35 4.89
CA ASN A 170 9.40 -37.48 4.34
C ASN A 170 8.36 -37.99 5.34
N HIS A 171 8.70 -38.06 6.63
CA HIS A 171 7.74 -38.38 7.69
C HIS A 171 6.54 -37.42 7.68
N LEU A 172 6.79 -36.11 7.57
CA LEU A 172 5.73 -35.11 7.49
C LEU A 172 4.89 -35.23 6.22
N LYS A 173 5.49 -35.53 5.06
CA LYS A 173 4.78 -35.72 3.77
C LYS A 173 3.79 -36.88 3.79
N HIS A 174 4.04 -37.91 4.59
CA HIS A 174 3.14 -39.07 4.69
C HIS A 174 2.01 -38.88 5.71
N LYS A 175 2.02 -37.78 6.48
CA LYS A 175 0.96 -37.44 7.42
C LYS A 175 -0.28 -37.00 6.64
N LYS A 176 -1.42 -37.67 6.84
CA LYS A 176 -2.70 -37.39 6.13
C LYS A 176 -3.35 -36.03 6.45
N ARG A 177 -2.73 -35.21 7.30
CA ARG A 177 -3.29 -33.96 7.81
C ARG A 177 -2.46 -32.80 7.27
N ASP A 178 -3.13 -31.81 6.70
CA ASP A 178 -2.52 -30.53 6.36
C ASP A 178 -2.06 -29.80 7.62
N LEU A 179 -0.82 -29.32 7.59
CA LEU A 179 -0.23 -28.50 8.64
C LEU A 179 -0.38 -27.03 8.28
N THR A 180 -0.73 -26.22 9.29
CA THR A 180 -0.58 -24.77 9.17
C THR A 180 0.90 -24.38 9.26
N LEU A 181 1.24 -23.15 8.88
CA LEU A 181 2.63 -22.68 8.93
C LEU A 181 3.13 -22.71 10.38
N GLN A 182 2.32 -22.23 11.33
CA GLN A 182 2.69 -22.20 12.74
C GLN A 182 2.83 -23.60 13.35
N GLU A 183 1.98 -24.56 12.94
CA GLU A 183 2.12 -25.96 13.36
C GLU A 183 3.42 -26.57 12.84
N LEU A 184 3.77 -26.34 11.57
CA LEU A 184 5.04 -26.80 11.00
C LEU A 184 6.24 -26.18 11.72
N ILE A 185 6.21 -24.88 12.01
CA ILE A 185 7.29 -24.18 12.73
C ILE A 185 7.47 -24.74 14.15
N SER A 186 6.38 -25.02 14.86
CA SER A 186 6.43 -25.65 16.19
C SER A 186 7.08 -27.05 16.14
N HIS A 187 6.70 -27.83 15.13
CA HIS A 187 7.28 -29.14 14.83
C HIS A 187 8.79 -29.04 14.53
N MET A 188 9.20 -28.06 13.71
CA MET A 188 10.61 -27.79 13.37
C MET A 188 11.44 -27.43 14.60
N ARG A 189 10.94 -26.54 15.46
CA ARG A 189 11.63 -26.15 16.70
C ARG A 189 11.91 -27.35 17.61
N THR A 190 10.95 -28.26 17.71
CA THR A 190 11.08 -29.47 18.53
C THR A 190 12.09 -30.44 17.93
N GLU A 191 12.04 -30.66 16.62
CA GLU A 191 12.99 -31.52 15.91
C GLU A 191 14.42 -30.97 15.96
N GLU A 192 14.61 -29.65 15.86
CA GLU A 192 15.94 -29.03 15.95
C GLU A 192 16.55 -29.24 17.33
N ALA A 193 15.75 -29.11 18.39
CA ALA A 193 16.21 -29.33 19.76
C ALA A 193 16.53 -30.81 20.07
N ASN A 194 16.01 -31.75 19.27
CA ASN A 194 16.22 -33.20 19.45
C ASN A 194 17.42 -33.76 18.67
N ARG A 195 18.06 -32.95 17.82
CA ARG A 195 19.22 -33.32 17.00
C ARG A 195 20.53 -32.98 17.69
#